data_AF-A0A8D0DIA9-F1
#
_entry.id   AF-A0A8D0DIA9-F1
#
_cell.length_a   1.000
_cell.length_b   1.000
_cell.length_c   1.000
_cell.angle_alpha   90.00
_cell.angle_beta   90.00
_cell.angle_gamma   90.00
#
_symmetry.space_group_name_H-M   'P 1'
#
loop_
_entity.id
_entity.type
_entity.pdbx_description
1 polymer ?
#
loop_
_entity_poly.entity_id
_entity_poly.type
_entity_poly.pdbx_seq_one_letter_code
_entity_poly.pdbx_strand_id
1 'polypeptide(L)'
;MEKIIRKLESWYKTNIKHTREPPIKLIDPIFHHHKIKTYGNDLRNPELPLEDRATAASYIGMLSYTGGSNAAMVASAYIKDMIDILLMPDTSSEVRIAVLKGLCGMCYISYTNQNEAKESHLTEILLSYLEEDENISATDPEALIVKFWVCYLMTVVCCNNIPYIKLIKEVGGQTLRANLESLSKKNWKGWPENYAELMTALSLMISTPHSLPLKYLA
;
A
#
# COMPACT_ATOMS: atom_id res chain seq x y z
N MET A 1 16.91 5.19 -34.37
CA MET A 1 16.59 4.62 -33.04
C MET A 1 17.84 4.00 -32.39
N GLU A 2 18.57 3.10 -33.07
CA GLU A 2 19.78 2.45 -32.53
C GLU A 2 20.88 3.41 -32.04
N LYS A 3 21.11 4.53 -32.73
CA LYS A 3 22.14 5.51 -32.36
C LYS A 3 21.88 6.17 -31.01
N ILE A 4 20.60 6.31 -30.64
CA ILE A 4 20.18 6.87 -29.35
C ILE A 4 20.40 5.82 -28.25
N ILE A 5 20.02 4.56 -28.51
CA ILE A 5 20.23 3.44 -27.58
C ILE A 5 21.73 3.27 -27.26
N ARG A 6 22.60 3.27 -28.27
CA ARG A 6 24.06 3.14 -28.06
C ARG A 6 24.65 4.31 -27.27
N LYS A 7 24.14 5.54 -27.47
CA LYS A 7 24.55 6.71 -26.69
C LYS A 7 24.12 6.59 -25.23
N LEU A 8 22.89 6.12 -24.99
CA LEU A 8 22.37 5.87 -23.64
C LEU A 8 23.16 4.78 -22.91
N GLU A 9 23.47 3.67 -23.59
CA GLU A 9 24.29 2.58 -23.03
C GLU A 9 25.70 3.05 -22.66
N SER A 10 26.32 3.85 -23.53
CA SER A 10 27.66 4.41 -23.31
C SER A 10 27.66 5.38 -22.11
N TRP A 11 26.63 6.23 -22.04
CA TRP A 11 26.47 7.16 -20.92
C TRP A 11 26.21 6.43 -19.60
N TYR A 12 25.35 5.40 -19.60
CA TYR A 12 25.08 4.54 -18.43
C TYR A 12 26.35 3.83 -17.92
N LYS A 13 27.12 3.22 -18.82
CA LYS A 13 28.36 2.53 -18.44
C LYS A 13 29.39 3.48 -17.85
N THR A 14 29.53 4.66 -18.45
CA THR A 14 30.56 5.63 -18.03
C THR A 14 30.21 6.32 -16.72
N ASN A 15 28.94 6.70 -16.53
CA ASN A 15 28.57 7.63 -15.46
C ASN A 15 27.78 6.98 -14.31
N ILE A 16 27.16 5.81 -14.53
CA ILE A 16 26.29 5.15 -13.54
C ILE A 16 26.88 3.83 -13.04
N LYS A 17 27.47 3.02 -13.94
CA LYS A 17 27.94 1.67 -13.59
C LYS A 17 29.07 1.70 -12.53
N HIS A 18 29.92 2.73 -12.55
CA HIS A 18 31.06 2.86 -11.65
C HIS A 18 30.77 3.62 -10.35
N THR A 19 29.63 4.31 -10.27
CA THR A 19 29.14 5.02 -9.07
C THR A 19 28.18 4.19 -8.23
N ARG A 20 27.82 2.97 -8.67
CA ARG A 20 27.21 1.99 -7.78
C ARG A 20 28.26 1.58 -6.76
N GLU A 21 28.01 1.92 -5.50
CA GLU A 21 28.67 1.29 -4.36
C GLU A 21 28.68 -0.24 -4.58
N PRO A 22 29.75 -0.95 -4.16
CA PRO A 22 29.77 -2.41 -4.23
C PRO A 22 28.44 -2.91 -3.67
N PRO A 23 27.80 -3.90 -4.32
CA PRO A 23 26.50 -4.38 -3.86
C PRO A 23 26.67 -4.73 -2.39
N ILE A 24 26.07 -3.90 -1.54
CA ILE A 24 25.89 -4.23 -0.14
C ILE A 24 25.29 -5.62 -0.22
N LYS A 25 25.93 -6.61 0.43
CA LYS A 25 25.29 -7.90 0.68
C LYS A 25 24.15 -7.60 1.64
N LEU A 26 23.11 -6.97 1.12
CA LEU A 26 21.80 -6.86 1.72
C LEU A 26 21.48 -8.28 2.15
N ILE A 27 21.28 -8.42 3.46
CA ILE A 27 20.73 -9.56 4.18
C ILE A 27 20.27 -10.64 3.19
N ASP A 28 20.95 -11.79 3.20
CA ASP A 28 20.73 -12.92 2.30
C ASP A 28 19.28 -12.92 1.75
N PRO A 29 19.06 -12.73 0.44
CA PRO A 29 17.70 -12.69 -0.12
C PRO A 29 16.87 -13.93 0.28
N ILE A 30 17.52 -15.04 0.63
CA ILE A 30 16.88 -16.24 1.17
C ILE A 30 16.25 -16.00 2.56
N PHE A 31 16.83 -15.13 3.40
CA PHE A 31 16.36 -14.85 4.75
C PHE A 31 14.98 -14.20 4.77
N HIS A 32 14.78 -13.14 3.96
CA HIS A 32 13.47 -12.49 3.85
C HIS A 32 12.43 -13.47 3.30
N HIS A 33 12.80 -14.26 2.28
CA HIS A 33 11.89 -15.24 1.68
C HIS A 33 11.46 -16.32 2.67
N HIS A 34 12.40 -16.87 3.46
CA HIS A 34 12.09 -17.88 4.46
C HIS A 34 11.16 -17.31 5.53
N LYS A 35 11.47 -16.12 6.07
CA LYS A 35 10.63 -15.49 7.09
C LYS A 35 9.23 -15.12 6.58
N ILE A 36 9.13 -14.60 5.36
CA ILE A 36 7.83 -14.31 4.74
C ILE A 36 7.00 -15.59 4.66
N LYS A 37 7.60 -16.73 4.29
CA LYS A 37 6.90 -18.02 4.26
C LYS A 37 6.48 -18.49 5.65
N THR A 38 7.35 -18.35 6.65
CA THR A 38 7.02 -18.71 8.04
C THR A 38 5.83 -17.91 8.55
N TYR A 39 5.88 -16.58 8.45
CA TYR A 39 4.73 -15.73 8.82
C TYR A 39 3.50 -15.97 7.94
N GLY A 40 3.71 -16.36 6.69
CA GLY A 40 2.63 -16.76 5.79
C GLY A 40 1.89 -18.03 6.26
N ASN A 41 2.60 -18.95 6.93
CA ASN A 41 1.97 -20.11 7.57
C ASN A 41 1.16 -19.66 8.78
N ASP A 42 1.71 -18.76 9.60
CA ASP A 42 1.00 -18.22 10.77
C ASP A 42 -0.26 -17.46 10.36
N LEU A 43 -0.17 -16.59 9.35
CA LEU A 43 -1.30 -15.85 8.78
C LEU A 43 -2.47 -16.78 8.37
N ARG A 44 -2.13 -17.93 7.80
CA ARG A 44 -3.09 -18.93 7.31
C ARG A 44 -3.54 -19.93 8.36
N ASN A 45 -2.95 -19.92 9.55
CA ASN A 45 -3.25 -20.92 10.57
C ASN A 45 -4.55 -20.57 11.31
N PRO A 46 -5.65 -21.33 11.13
CA PRO A 46 -6.92 -21.04 11.79
C PRO A 46 -6.89 -21.33 13.30
N GLU A 47 -5.90 -22.08 13.79
CA GLU A 47 -5.73 -22.39 15.20
C GLU A 47 -5.08 -21.24 15.99
N LEU A 48 -4.52 -20.24 15.30
CA LEU A 48 -3.95 -19.05 15.94
C LEU A 48 -5.02 -17.98 16.18
N PRO A 49 -4.92 -17.23 17.29
CA PRO A 49 -5.69 -16.01 17.50
C PRO A 49 -5.57 -15.05 16.32
N LEU A 50 -6.63 -14.29 16.04
CA LEU A 50 -6.68 -13.38 14.89
C LEU A 50 -5.62 -12.28 14.99
N GLU A 51 -5.30 -11.84 16.21
CA GLU A 51 -4.28 -10.86 16.55
C GLU A 51 -2.88 -11.35 16.16
N ASP A 52 -2.59 -12.64 16.37
CA ASP A 52 -1.31 -13.25 16.00
C ASP A 52 -1.19 -13.37 14.47
N ARG A 53 -2.27 -13.75 13.80
CA ARG A 53 -2.36 -13.82 12.34
C ARG A 53 -2.17 -12.44 11.70
N ALA A 54 -2.76 -11.40 12.28
CA ALA A 54 -2.62 -10.03 11.82
C ALA A 54 -1.23 -9.44 12.11
N THR A 55 -0.61 -9.84 13.22
CA THR A 55 0.79 -9.53 13.52
C THR A 55 1.72 -10.14 12.45
N ALA A 56 1.46 -11.39 12.06
CA ALA A 56 2.17 -12.03 10.96
C ALA A 56 1.98 -11.28 9.64
N ALA A 57 0.77 -10.79 9.34
CA ALA A 57 0.53 -9.94 8.16
C ALA A 57 1.39 -8.67 8.16
N SER A 58 1.48 -7.99 9.31
CA SER A 58 2.32 -6.80 9.46
C SER A 58 3.80 -7.09 9.21
N TYR A 59 4.32 -8.22 9.72
CA TYR A 59 5.70 -8.64 9.47
C TYR A 59 5.98 -9.02 8.02
N ILE A 60 5.04 -9.68 7.33
CA ILE A 60 5.16 -9.95 5.89
C ILE A 60 5.32 -8.63 5.13
N GLY A 61 4.49 -7.62 5.43
CA GLY A 61 4.58 -6.31 4.78
C GLY A 61 5.90 -5.60 5.04
N MET A 62 6.41 -5.64 6.27
CA MET A 62 7.70 -5.06 6.62
C MET A 62 8.85 -5.74 5.87
N LEU A 63 8.86 -7.08 5.82
CA LEU A 63 9.87 -7.85 5.10
C LEU A 63 9.79 -7.64 3.58
N SER A 64 8.58 -7.48 3.04
CA SER A 64 8.36 -7.09 1.64
C SER A 64 8.98 -5.72 1.35
N TYR A 65 8.70 -4.74 2.20
CA TYR A 65 9.21 -3.37 2.07
C TYR A 65 10.75 -3.31 2.14
N THR A 66 11.35 -3.97 3.13
CA THR A 66 12.82 -3.93 3.33
C THR A 66 13.59 -4.89 2.42
N GLY A 67 12.95 -5.97 1.96
CA GLY A 67 13.57 -7.00 1.14
C GLY A 67 13.57 -6.72 -0.37
N GLY A 68 12.98 -5.60 -0.80
CA GLY A 68 12.92 -5.18 -2.19
C GLY A 68 12.02 -6.06 -3.08
N SER A 69 12.16 -5.93 -4.40
CA SER A 69 11.23 -6.52 -5.37
C SER A 69 11.09 -8.04 -5.28
N ASN A 70 12.16 -8.76 -4.94
CA ASN A 70 12.13 -10.22 -4.80
C ASN A 70 11.30 -10.64 -3.57
N ALA A 71 11.50 -9.99 -2.42
CA ALA A 71 10.71 -10.25 -1.23
C ALA A 71 9.23 -9.87 -1.46
N ALA A 72 8.98 -8.74 -2.13
CA ALA A 72 7.64 -8.30 -2.49
C ALA A 72 6.91 -9.32 -3.38
N MET A 73 7.60 -9.92 -4.34
CA MET A 73 7.06 -10.99 -5.19
C MET A 73 6.73 -12.26 -4.40
N VAL A 74 7.53 -12.63 -3.40
CA VAL A 74 7.20 -13.78 -2.53
C VAL A 74 6.01 -13.46 -1.63
N ALA A 75 5.94 -12.24 -1.11
CA ALA A 75 4.86 -11.79 -0.25
C ALA A 75 3.51 -11.75 -0.99
N SER A 76 3.49 -11.49 -2.31
CA SER A 76 2.25 -11.31 -3.09
C SER A 76 1.25 -12.47 -2.93
N ALA A 77 1.77 -13.69 -2.70
CA ALA A 77 0.97 -14.89 -2.46
C ALA A 77 0.05 -14.81 -1.23
N TYR A 78 0.21 -13.80 -0.36
CA TYR A 78 -0.53 -13.61 0.88
C TYR A 78 -1.48 -12.40 0.86
N ILE A 79 -1.57 -11.66 -0.25
CA ILE A 79 -2.45 -10.47 -0.37
C ILE A 79 -3.90 -10.84 -0.13
N LYS A 80 -4.36 -11.93 -0.76
CA LYS A 80 -5.73 -12.40 -0.59
C LYS A 80 -6.03 -12.83 0.84
N ASP A 81 -5.10 -13.53 1.51
CA ASP A 81 -5.28 -13.95 2.91
C ASP A 81 -5.43 -12.73 3.84
N MET A 82 -4.71 -11.63 3.58
CA MET A 82 -4.84 -10.37 4.31
C MET A 82 -6.20 -9.70 4.04
N ILE A 83 -6.63 -9.69 2.79
CA ILE A 83 -7.94 -9.17 2.39
C ILE A 83 -9.06 -9.97 3.06
N ASP A 84 -8.95 -11.29 3.12
CA ASP A 84 -9.93 -12.15 3.78
C ASP A 84 -10.06 -11.81 5.27
N ILE A 85 -8.97 -11.44 5.96
CA ILE A 85 -9.03 -10.95 7.35
C ILE A 85 -9.77 -9.60 7.43
N LEU A 86 -9.51 -8.66 6.51
CA LEU A 86 -10.22 -7.37 6.49
C LEU A 86 -11.73 -7.51 6.27
N LEU A 87 -12.17 -8.64 5.71
CA LEU A 87 -13.58 -8.96 5.48
C LEU A 87 -14.24 -9.73 6.64
N MET A 88 -13.47 -10.18 7.64
CA MET A 88 -14.04 -10.92 8.77
C MET A 88 -14.94 -10.00 9.61
N PRO A 89 -16.15 -10.45 9.98
CA PRO A 89 -17.02 -9.69 10.87
C PRO A 89 -16.37 -9.54 12.25
N ASP A 90 -16.73 -8.46 12.95
CA ASP A 90 -16.30 -8.19 14.34
C ASP A 90 -14.77 -8.09 14.55
N THR A 91 -14.01 -7.88 13.47
CA THR A 91 -12.57 -7.65 13.54
C THR A 91 -12.25 -6.34 14.25
N SER A 92 -11.37 -6.38 15.27
CA SER A 92 -10.98 -5.19 16.04
C SER A 92 -10.18 -4.17 15.21
N SER A 93 -10.16 -2.92 15.67
CA SER A 93 -9.40 -1.83 15.03
C SER A 93 -7.90 -2.15 14.97
N GLU A 94 -7.33 -2.75 16.01
CA GLU A 94 -5.92 -3.14 16.07
C GLU A 94 -5.57 -4.19 15.01
N VAL A 95 -6.43 -5.20 14.84
CA VAL A 95 -6.27 -6.24 13.82
C VAL A 95 -6.32 -5.62 12.42
N ARG A 96 -7.32 -4.76 12.14
CA ARG A 96 -7.45 -4.04 10.86
C ARG A 96 -6.19 -3.22 10.58
N ILE A 97 -5.70 -2.46 11.57
CA ILE A 97 -4.49 -1.63 11.45
C ILE A 97 -3.27 -2.50 11.12
N ALA A 98 -3.07 -3.64 11.79
CA ALA A 98 -1.94 -4.52 11.54
C ALA A 98 -1.95 -5.07 10.11
N VAL A 99 -3.12 -5.47 9.61
CA VAL A 99 -3.28 -5.97 8.23
C VAL A 99 -3.09 -4.85 7.21
N LEU A 100 -3.68 -3.67 7.43
CA LEU A 100 -3.49 -2.50 6.55
C LEU A 100 -2.01 -2.10 6.44
N LYS A 101 -1.26 -2.12 7.56
CA LYS A 101 0.20 -1.92 7.55
C LYS A 101 0.92 -2.97 6.70
N GLY A 102 0.51 -4.24 6.82
CA GLY A 102 1.00 -5.33 5.99
C GLY A 102 0.84 -5.02 4.50
N LEU A 103 -0.39 -4.73 4.07
CA LEU A 103 -0.71 -4.38 2.70
C LEU A 103 0.04 -3.14 2.20
N CYS A 104 0.23 -2.11 3.04
CA CYS A 104 1.03 -0.93 2.69
C CYS A 104 2.46 -1.32 2.34
N GLY A 105 3.13 -2.12 3.19
CA GLY A 105 4.49 -2.57 2.95
C GLY A 105 4.62 -3.47 1.71
N MET A 106 3.58 -4.24 1.40
CA MET A 106 3.54 -5.10 0.22
C MET A 106 3.34 -4.34 -1.09
N CYS A 107 2.51 -3.29 -1.07
CA CYS A 107 2.14 -2.54 -2.26
C CYS A 107 3.09 -1.36 -2.54
N TYR A 108 3.95 -0.98 -1.58
CA TYR A 108 4.87 0.15 -1.74
C TYR A 108 5.82 -0.04 -2.93
N ILE A 109 5.67 0.83 -3.94
CA ILE A 109 6.45 0.83 -5.20
C ILE A 109 6.47 -0.57 -5.87
N SER A 110 5.44 -1.39 -5.65
CA SER A 110 5.34 -2.72 -6.22
C SER A 110 4.14 -2.79 -7.16
N TYR A 111 4.34 -2.40 -8.42
CA TYR A 111 3.26 -2.39 -9.43
C TYR A 111 2.55 -3.75 -9.56
N THR A 112 3.30 -4.85 -9.42
CA THR A 112 2.75 -6.21 -9.39
C THR A 112 1.80 -6.41 -8.21
N ASN A 113 2.22 -6.08 -6.99
CA ASN A 113 1.39 -6.29 -5.79
C ASN A 113 0.21 -5.32 -5.74
N GLN A 114 0.38 -4.10 -6.24
CA GLN A 114 -0.73 -3.17 -6.43
C GLN A 114 -1.79 -3.78 -7.37
N ASN A 115 -1.39 -4.39 -8.49
CA ASN A 115 -2.37 -5.04 -9.39
C ASN A 115 -2.98 -6.30 -8.78
N GLU A 116 -2.23 -7.10 -8.03
CA GLU A 116 -2.78 -8.24 -7.30
C GLU A 116 -3.84 -7.81 -6.29
N ALA A 117 -3.58 -6.74 -5.54
CA ALA A 117 -4.54 -6.16 -4.59
C ALA A 117 -5.79 -5.64 -5.31
N LYS A 118 -5.62 -5.01 -6.48
CA LYS A 118 -6.71 -4.57 -7.35
C LYS A 118 -7.58 -5.75 -7.81
N GLU A 119 -6.94 -6.82 -8.28
CA GLU A 119 -7.61 -8.05 -8.74
C GLU A 119 -8.28 -8.82 -7.60
N SER A 120 -7.81 -8.62 -6.37
CA SER A 120 -8.38 -9.18 -5.15
C SER A 120 -9.47 -8.31 -4.50
N HIS A 121 -10.04 -7.35 -5.23
CA HIS A 121 -11.15 -6.48 -4.76
C HIS A 121 -10.83 -5.63 -3.51
N LEU A 122 -9.56 -5.24 -3.32
CA LEU A 122 -9.20 -4.35 -2.22
C LEU A 122 -9.89 -2.98 -2.33
N THR A 123 -10.22 -2.52 -3.54
CA THR A 123 -10.82 -1.20 -3.78
C THR A 123 -12.12 -1.00 -2.99
N GLU A 124 -13.03 -1.95 -3.11
CA GLU A 124 -14.36 -1.93 -2.51
C GLU A 124 -14.27 -1.92 -0.98
N ILE A 125 -13.32 -2.69 -0.44
CA ILE A 125 -13.03 -2.79 1.00
C ILE A 125 -12.51 -1.44 1.54
N LEU A 126 -11.57 -0.81 0.84
CA LEU A 126 -11.04 0.48 1.28
C LEU A 126 -12.14 1.55 1.29
N LEU A 127 -13.01 1.55 0.29
CA LEU A 127 -14.13 2.49 0.23
C LEU A 127 -15.14 2.26 1.36
N SER A 128 -15.48 1.00 1.66
CA SER A 128 -16.41 0.69 2.75
C SER A 128 -15.89 1.16 4.11
N TYR A 129 -14.59 1.04 4.38
CA TYR A 129 -13.99 1.55 5.62
C TYR A 129 -14.07 3.07 5.75
N LEU A 130 -14.05 3.82 4.65
CA LEU A 130 -14.23 5.28 4.70
C LEU A 130 -15.67 5.65 5.04
N GLU A 131 -16.64 4.84 4.60
CA GLU A 131 -18.08 5.03 4.78
C GLU A 131 -18.60 4.59 6.15
N GLU A 132 -17.85 3.79 6.93
CA GLU A 132 -18.25 3.40 8.29
C GLU A 132 -18.61 4.62 9.16
N ASP A 133 -19.66 4.52 9.96
CA ASP A 133 -20.37 5.64 10.57
C ASP A 133 -19.46 6.60 11.36
N GLU A 134 -19.59 7.92 11.12
CA GLU A 134 -18.83 8.94 11.85
C GLU A 134 -19.12 8.91 13.35
N ASN A 135 -20.31 8.44 13.76
CA ASN A 135 -20.68 8.29 15.16
C ASN A 135 -19.80 7.25 15.89
N ILE A 136 -19.37 6.19 15.19
CA ILE A 136 -18.44 5.18 15.73
C ILE A 136 -17.06 5.80 15.93
N SER A 137 -16.62 6.65 15.00
CA SER A 137 -15.32 7.35 15.08
C SER A 137 -15.22 8.37 16.22
N ALA A 138 -16.35 8.86 16.74
CA ALA A 138 -16.40 9.75 17.88
C ALA A 138 -16.27 8.99 19.22
N THR A 139 -16.64 7.71 19.25
CA THR A 139 -16.60 6.83 20.43
C THR A 139 -15.38 5.90 20.45
N ASP A 140 -14.79 5.62 19.29
CA ASP A 140 -13.58 4.81 19.14
C ASP A 140 -12.49 5.62 18.39
N PRO A 141 -11.48 6.16 19.11
CA PRO A 141 -10.34 6.82 18.49
C PRO A 141 -9.57 5.92 17.50
N GLU A 142 -9.59 4.60 17.68
CA GLU A 142 -8.87 3.67 16.81
C GLU A 142 -9.57 3.47 15.47
N ALA A 143 -10.91 3.54 15.42
CA ALA A 143 -11.67 3.55 14.18
C ALA A 143 -11.25 4.72 13.25
N LEU A 144 -10.91 5.88 13.82
CA LEU A 144 -10.35 6.99 13.05
C LEU A 144 -8.94 6.66 12.50
N ILE A 145 -8.11 5.98 13.29
CA ILE A 145 -6.78 5.54 12.87
C ILE A 145 -6.86 4.50 11.75
N VAL A 146 -7.85 3.60 11.77
CA VAL A 146 -8.15 2.69 10.64
C VAL A 146 -8.37 3.50 9.36
N LYS A 147 -9.22 4.52 9.39
CA LYS A 147 -9.47 5.38 8.21
C LYS A 147 -8.20 6.10 7.72
N PHE A 148 -7.31 6.50 8.62
CA PHE A 148 -6.01 7.09 8.24
C PHE A 148 -5.10 6.08 7.52
N TRP A 149 -5.02 4.84 8.02
CA TRP A 149 -4.31 3.75 7.33
C TRP A 149 -4.95 3.41 5.98
N VAL A 150 -6.28 3.48 5.87
CA VAL A 150 -6.98 3.31 4.59
C VAL A 150 -6.57 4.39 3.60
N CYS A 151 -6.60 5.68 3.97
CA CYS A 151 -6.14 6.75 3.08
C CYS A 151 -4.67 6.58 2.67
N TYR A 152 -3.82 6.13 3.59
CA TYR A 152 -2.42 5.84 3.29
C TYR A 152 -2.29 4.68 2.29
N LEU A 153 -2.98 3.56 2.52
CA LEU A 153 -2.97 2.41 1.63
C LEU A 153 -3.51 2.77 0.24
N MET A 154 -4.59 3.56 0.16
CA MET A 154 -5.12 4.08 -1.11
C MET A 154 -4.04 4.86 -1.87
N THR A 155 -3.30 5.73 -1.19
CA THR A 155 -2.18 6.47 -1.79
C THR A 155 -1.08 5.53 -2.27
N VAL A 156 -0.73 4.51 -1.47
CA VAL A 156 0.31 3.52 -1.79
C VAL A 156 -0.08 2.70 -3.03
N VAL A 157 -1.31 2.19 -3.12
CA VAL A 157 -1.74 1.38 -4.26
C VAL A 157 -1.91 2.20 -5.54
N CYS A 158 -2.20 3.48 -5.39
CA CYS A 158 -2.29 4.45 -6.48
C CYS A 158 -0.92 4.94 -6.98
N CYS A 159 0.12 4.85 -6.16
CA CYS A 159 1.44 5.40 -6.48
C CYS A 159 1.98 4.76 -7.75
N ASN A 160 2.23 5.58 -8.78
CA ASN A 160 2.64 5.17 -10.13
C ASN A 160 1.67 4.20 -10.84
N ASN A 161 0.41 4.13 -10.42
CA ASN A 161 -0.60 3.21 -10.96
C ASN A 161 -1.89 3.94 -11.38
N ILE A 162 -1.80 4.63 -12.52
CA ILE A 162 -2.92 5.36 -13.15
C ILE A 162 -4.18 4.49 -13.30
N PRO A 163 -4.11 3.22 -13.76
CA PRO A 163 -5.27 2.34 -13.80
C PRO A 163 -5.97 2.18 -12.45
N TYR A 164 -5.22 2.03 -11.36
CA TYR A 164 -5.80 1.89 -10.02
C TYR A 164 -6.45 3.20 -9.56
N ILE A 165 -5.83 4.36 -9.79
CA ILE A 165 -6.44 5.66 -9.45
C ILE A 165 -7.78 5.84 -10.18
N LYS A 166 -7.85 5.45 -11.46
CA LYS A 166 -9.10 5.50 -12.24
C LYS A 166 -10.18 4.59 -11.63
N LEU A 167 -9.82 3.37 -11.26
CA LEU A 167 -10.74 2.41 -10.63
C LEU A 167 -11.29 2.95 -9.31
N ILE A 168 -10.44 3.42 -8.40
CA ILE A 168 -10.87 3.97 -7.10
C ILE A 168 -11.84 5.15 -7.30
N LYS A 169 -11.57 6.01 -8.28
CA LYS A 169 -12.44 7.14 -8.60
C LYS A 169 -13.78 6.70 -9.19
N GLU A 170 -13.76 5.72 -10.09
CA GLU A 170 -14.95 5.18 -10.74
C GLU A 170 -15.88 4.50 -9.73
N VAL A 171 -15.33 3.66 -8.85
CA VAL A 171 -16.10 2.95 -7.83
C VAL A 171 -16.55 3.89 -6.71
N GLY A 172 -15.67 4.78 -6.23
CA GLY A 172 -15.96 5.64 -5.08
C GLY A 172 -16.79 6.90 -5.39
N GLY A 173 -16.76 7.39 -6.63
CA GLY A 173 -17.60 8.50 -7.08
C GLY A 173 -17.52 9.76 -6.20
N GLN A 174 -18.67 10.39 -5.95
CA GLN A 174 -18.78 11.57 -5.08
C GLN A 174 -18.65 11.23 -3.59
N THR A 175 -19.04 10.01 -3.19
CA THR A 175 -18.93 9.55 -1.80
C THR A 175 -17.49 9.54 -1.34
N LEU A 176 -16.58 9.01 -2.16
CA LEU A 176 -15.14 9.06 -1.90
C LEU A 176 -14.66 10.49 -1.67
N ARG A 177 -15.07 11.43 -2.53
CA ARG A 177 -14.66 12.84 -2.41
C ARG A 177 -15.13 13.43 -1.09
N ALA A 178 -16.41 13.24 -0.74
CA ALA A 178 -16.96 13.74 0.52
C ALA A 178 -16.22 13.17 1.74
N ASN A 179 -15.93 11.86 1.72
CA ASN A 179 -15.21 11.19 2.81
C ASN A 179 -13.77 11.72 2.96
N LEU A 180 -13.04 11.88 1.85
CA LEU A 180 -11.69 12.45 1.88
C LEU A 180 -11.68 13.91 2.35
N GLU A 181 -12.67 14.72 1.94
CA GLU A 181 -12.83 16.11 2.39
C GLU A 181 -13.21 16.22 3.87
N SER A 182 -13.93 15.24 4.43
CA SER A 182 -14.21 15.15 5.87
C SER A 182 -12.94 14.74 6.64
N LEU A 183 -12.26 13.70 6.17
CA LEU A 183 -11.05 13.16 6.81
C LEU A 183 -9.87 14.12 6.75
N SER A 184 -9.73 14.92 5.70
CA SER A 184 -8.66 15.92 5.61
C SER A 184 -8.72 16.97 6.72
N LYS A 185 -9.92 17.26 7.24
CA LYS A 185 -10.14 18.23 8.33
C LYS A 185 -9.89 17.63 9.72
N LYS A 186 -9.65 16.33 9.83
CA LYS A 186 -9.35 15.66 11.11
C LYS A 186 -7.91 15.94 11.55
N ASN A 187 -7.58 15.59 12.79
CA ASN A 187 -6.24 15.79 13.33
C ASN A 187 -5.30 14.66 12.93
N TRP A 188 -4.41 14.93 11.97
CA TRP A 188 -3.38 14.00 11.48
C TRP A 188 -2.07 14.02 12.27
N LYS A 189 -2.04 14.62 13.47
CA LYS A 189 -0.82 14.69 14.29
C LYS A 189 -0.20 13.30 14.49
N GLY A 190 1.07 13.17 14.12
CA GLY A 190 1.81 11.90 14.20
C GLY A 190 1.95 11.18 12.86
N TRP A 191 1.20 11.61 11.84
CA TRP A 191 1.40 11.18 10.45
C TRP A 191 2.35 12.16 9.73
N PRO A 192 3.16 11.67 8.79
CA PRO A 192 4.07 12.53 8.03
C PRO A 192 3.32 13.49 7.10
N GLU A 193 2.15 13.09 6.61
CA GLU A 193 1.34 13.84 5.65
C GLU A 193 -0.16 13.62 5.93
N ASN A 194 -1.00 14.51 5.40
CA ASN A 194 -2.45 14.30 5.35
C ASN A 194 -2.81 13.45 4.12
N TYR A 195 -2.88 12.13 4.31
CA TYR A 195 -3.09 11.21 3.19
C TYR A 195 -4.48 11.32 2.55
N ALA A 196 -5.46 11.90 3.24
CA ALA A 196 -6.76 12.20 2.63
C ALA A 196 -6.66 13.35 1.60
N GLU A 197 -5.88 14.39 1.89
CA GLU A 197 -5.59 15.47 0.92
C GLU A 197 -4.78 14.96 -0.26
N LEU A 198 -3.76 14.13 -0.01
CA LEU A 198 -2.93 13.56 -1.06
C LEU A 198 -3.75 12.69 -2.01
N MET A 199 -4.62 11.82 -1.48
CA MET A 199 -5.52 11.00 -2.30
C MET A 199 -6.52 11.86 -3.08
N THR A 200 -7.00 12.96 -2.50
CA THR A 200 -7.86 13.94 -3.20
C THR A 200 -7.10 14.55 -4.39
N ALA A 201 -5.85 14.98 -4.18
CA ALA A 201 -5.02 15.55 -5.23
C ALA A 201 -4.74 14.54 -6.35
N LEU A 202 -4.39 13.29 -6.03
CA LEU A 202 -4.17 12.21 -7.00
C LEU A 202 -5.41 11.97 -7.87
N SER A 203 -6.60 11.97 -7.24
CA SER A 203 -7.88 11.78 -7.93
C SER A 203 -8.23 12.93 -8.90
N LEU A 204 -7.79 14.15 -8.58
CA LEU A 204 -7.97 15.33 -9.42
C LEU A 204 -6.99 15.38 -10.60
N MET A 205 -5.73 14.98 -10.41
CA MET A 205 -4.68 15.06 -11.45
C MET A 205 -5.03 14.29 -12.74
N ILE A 206 -5.79 13.19 -12.64
CA ILE A 206 -6.20 12.40 -13.82
C ILE A 206 -7.37 13.05 -14.59
N SER A 207 -8.01 14.06 -14.01
CA SER A 207 -9.12 14.80 -14.63
C SER A 207 -8.65 15.95 -15.52
N THR A 208 -7.38 16.34 -15.44
CA THR A 208 -6.79 17.43 -16.22
C THR A 208 -5.65 16.90 -17.12
N PRO A 209 -5.74 17.01 -18.45
CA PRO A 209 -4.73 16.46 -19.37
C PRO A 209 -3.32 17.07 -19.24
N HIS A 210 -3.17 18.19 -18.54
CA HIS A 210 -1.92 18.97 -18.50
C HIS A 210 -1.63 19.47 -17.08
N SER A 211 -0.99 18.65 -16.26
CA SER A 211 0.08 19.05 -15.32
C SER A 211 0.32 17.92 -14.31
N LEU A 212 1.44 17.20 -14.47
CA LEU A 212 2.02 16.42 -13.37
C LEU A 212 2.97 17.36 -12.62
N PRO A 213 2.70 17.77 -11.37
CA PRO A 213 3.74 18.33 -10.53
C PRO A 213 4.68 17.19 -10.14
N LEU A 214 5.93 17.28 -10.57
CA LEU A 214 7.04 16.34 -10.29
C LEU A 214 7.31 16.08 -8.79
N LYS A 215 6.59 16.73 -7.87
CA LYS A 215 6.80 16.65 -6.42
C LYS A 215 6.25 15.39 -5.76
N TYR A 216 5.45 14.58 -6.45
CA TYR A 216 4.83 13.37 -5.89
C TYR A 216 5.36 12.05 -6.49
N LEU A 217 6.49 12.11 -7.22
CA LEU A 217 7.09 10.97 -7.93
C LEU A 217 8.46 10.55 -7.37
N ALA A 218 8.80 10.95 -6.15
CA ALA A 218 10.05 10.58 -5.48
C ALA A 218 9.77 9.84 -4.17
#